data_AF-A0A3D5H996-F1
#
_entry.id   AF-A0A3D5H996-F1
#
_cell.length_a   1.000
_cell.length_b   1.000
_cell.length_c   1.000
_cell.angle_alpha   90.00
_cell.angle_beta   90.00
_cell.angle_gamma   90.00
#
_symmetry.space_group_name_H-M   'P 1'
#
loop_
_entity.id
_entity.type
_entity.pdbx_description
1 polymer ?
#
loop_
_entity_poly.entity_id
_entity_poly.type
_entity_poly.pdbx_seq_one_letter_code
_entity_poly.pdbx_strand_id
1 'polypeptide(L)' 'EPLPMNRFRPNLVVRGCAPYAEDLWNDIQIGDVRLHVVKPCERCAITTVNQLTGEKGKEPLR' A
#
# COMPACT_ATOMS: atom_id res chain seq x y z
N GLU A 1 0.18 3.55 -18.07
CA GLU A 1 -0.49 2.37 -17.48
C GLU A 1 -0.54 2.55 -15.96
N PRO A 2 -1.65 2.23 -15.28
CA PRO A 2 -1.72 2.36 -13.83
C PRO A 2 -0.69 1.47 -13.14
N LEU A 3 -0.05 1.98 -12.07
CA LEU A 3 0.93 1.20 -11.31
C LEU A 3 0.19 0.09 -10.52
N PRO A 4 0.61 -1.18 -10.64
CA PRO A 4 -0.07 -2.27 -9.93
C PRO A 4 0.19 -2.20 -8.42
N MET A 5 -0.83 -2.55 -7.63
CA MET A 5 -0.78 -2.49 -6.16
C MET A 5 0.31 -3.37 -5.54
N ASN A 6 0.71 -4.46 -6.22
CA ASN A 6 1.73 -5.37 -5.71
C ASN A 6 3.10 -4.69 -5.49
N ARG A 7 3.38 -3.56 -6.16
CA ARG A 7 4.60 -2.77 -5.93
C ARG A 7 4.69 -2.19 -4.51
N PHE A 8 3.54 -1.94 -3.88
CA PHE A 8 3.46 -1.42 -2.52
C PHE A 8 3.43 -2.52 -1.44
N ARG A 9 3.44 -3.79 -1.86
CA ARG A 9 3.43 -4.98 -1.00
C ARG A 9 2.41 -4.93 0.16
N PRO A 10 1.14 -4.58 -0.10
CA PRO A 10 0.13 -4.59 0.95
C PRO A 10 -0.22 -6.02 1.36
N ASN A 11 -0.61 -6.20 2.63
CA ASN A 11 -1.27 -7.44 3.07
C ASN A 11 -2.80 -7.36 2.87
N LEU A 12 -3.36 -6.16 2.97
CA LEU A 12 -4.79 -5.87 2.86
C LEU A 12 -5.01 -4.73 1.85
N VAL A 13 -5.97 -4.89 0.94
CA VAL A 13 -6.37 -3.86 -0.04
C VAL A 13 -7.86 -3.61 0.12
N VAL A 14 -8.23 -2.35 0.40
CA VAL A 14 -9.62 -1.94 0.64
C VAL A 14 -10.14 -1.15 -0.55
N ARG A 15 -11.45 -1.25 -0.84
CA ARG A 15 -12.15 -0.51 -1.91
C ARG A 15 -13.40 0.15 -1.34
N GLY A 16 -13.91 1.17 -2.03
CA GLY A 16 -15.16 1.85 -1.65
C GLY A 16 -14.99 2.96 -0.61
N CYS A 17 -13.77 3.47 -0.43
CA CYS A 17 -13.47 4.62 0.42
C CYS A 17 -12.93 5.79 -0.41
N ALA A 18 -12.89 6.98 0.20
CA ALA A 18 -12.21 8.13 -0.40
C ALA A 18 -10.70 7.84 -0.56
N PRO A 19 -10.02 8.50 -1.53
CA PRO A 19 -8.57 8.42 -1.64
C PRO A 19 -7.87 8.79 -0.33
N TYR A 20 -6.87 8.00 0.08
CA TYR A 20 -6.09 8.20 1.31
C TYR A 20 -6.93 8.15 2.61
N ALA A 21 -8.15 7.59 2.57
CA ALA A 21 -8.98 7.46 3.77
C ALA A 21 -8.27 6.65 4.88
N GLU A 22 -7.39 5.72 4.50
CA GLU A 22 -6.62 4.89 5.42
C GLU A 22 -5.68 5.67 6.33
N ASP A 23 -5.25 6.87 5.93
CA ASP A 23 -4.35 7.70 6.72
C ASP A 23 -5.02 8.24 8.00
N LEU A 24 -6.36 8.21 8.05
CA LEU A 24 -7.16 8.67 9.19
C LEU A 24 -7.69 7.51 10.06
N TRP A 25 -7.45 6.25 9.67
CA TRP A 25 -7.93 5.10 10.44
C TRP A 25 -7.00 4.85 11.62
N ASN A 26 -7.57 4.80 12.82
CA ASN A 26 -6.83 4.37 14.02
C ASN A 26 -7.02 2.87 14.29
N ASP A 27 -8.21 2.35 13.99
CA ASP A 27 -8.59 0.95 14.23
C ASP A 27 -9.36 0.41 13.03
N ILE A 28 -9.08 -0.85 12.68
CA ILE A 28 -9.72 -1.57 11.58
C ILE A 28 -10.30 -2.87 12.14
N GLN A 29 -11.60 -3.10 11.89
CA GLN A 29 -12.28 -4.36 12.21
C GLN A 29 -12.58 -5.12 10.92
N ILE A 30 -12.18 -6.39 10.85
CA ILE A 30 -12.48 -7.30 9.73
C ILE A 30 -13.02 -8.60 10.32
N GLY A 31 -14.34 -8.82 10.24
CA GLY A 31 -14.99 -9.94 10.94
C GLY A 31 -14.76 -9.81 12.44
N ASP A 32 -14.12 -10.81 13.05
CA ASP A 32 -13.75 -10.82 14.48
C ASP A 32 -12.34 -10.29 14.77
N VAL A 33 -11.56 -9.96 13.72
CA VAL A 33 -10.17 -9.50 13.86
C VAL A 33 -10.11 -7.99 14.01
N ARG A 34 -9.39 -7.51 15.04
CA ARG A 34 -9.05 -6.11 15.27
C ARG A 34 -7.59 -5.82 14.97
N LEU A 35 -7.36 -4.77 14.20
CA LEU A 35 -6.04 -4.25 13.87
C LEU A 35 -5.96 -2.79 14.32
N HIS A 36 -4.87 -2.43 15.00
CA HIS A 36 -4.57 -1.05 15.34
C HIS A 36 -3.56 -0.48 14.34
N VAL A 37 -3.82 0.71 13.81
CA VAL A 37 -2.95 1.37 12.83
C VAL A 37 -1.88 2.14 13.57
N VAL A 38 -0.65 1.62 13.53
CA VAL A 38 0.46 2.18 14.33
C VAL A 38 1.06 3.43 13.69
N LYS A 39 1.26 3.43 12.37
CA LYS A 39 1.87 4.54 11.64
C LYS A 39 1.65 4.45 10.12
N PRO A 40 1.74 5.58 9.39
CA PRO A 40 1.85 5.57 7.94
C PRO A 40 3.06 4.77 7.43
N CYS A 41 2.93 4.22 6.22
CA CYS A 41 3.99 3.46 5.57
C CYS A 41 4.83 4.36 4.66
N GLU A 42 6.00 4.76 5.14
CA GLU A 42 7.01 5.41 4.32
C GLU A 42 7.47 4.50 3.19
N ARG A 43 7.55 5.04 1.97
CA ARG A 43 7.87 4.27 0.77
C ARG A 43 9.38 4.28 0.52
N CYS A 44 9.94 3.09 0.32
CA CYS A 44 11.32 2.91 -0.08
C CYS A 44 11.42 2.44 -1.53
N ALA A 45 12.64 2.43 -2.09
CA ALA A 45 12.94 2.11 -3.49
C ALA A 45 12.34 0.79 -4.03
N ILE A 46 11.86 -0.11 -3.16
CA ILE A 46 11.15 -1.33 -3.58
C ILE A 46 9.93 -1.04 -4.45
N THR A 47 9.24 0.09 -4.26
CA THR A 47 8.10 0.46 -5.10
C THR A 47 8.50 0.72 -6.56
N THR A 48 9.78 0.97 -6.85
CA THR A 48 10.27 1.16 -8.23
C THR A 48 10.63 -0.13 -8.95
N VAL A 49 10.62 -1.28 -8.24
CA VAL A 49 10.94 -2.59 -8.80
C VAL A 49 9.71 -3.24 -9.44
N ASN A 50 9.82 -3.68 -10.69
CA ASN A 50 8.84 -4.57 -11.30
C ASN A 50 8.90 -5.94 -10.60
N GLN A 51 7.83 -6.31 -9.89
CA GLN A 51 7.81 -7.53 -9.08
C GLN A 51 7.82 -8.83 -9.91
N LEU A 52 7.52 -8.77 -11.21
CA LEU A 52 7.56 -9.93 -12.11
C LEU A 52 8.95 -10.12 -12.74
N THR A 53 9.59 -9.04 -13.19
CA THR A 53 10.86 -9.10 -13.94
C THR A 53 12.09 -8.82 -13.07
N GLY A 54 11.91 -8.19 -11.91
CA GLY A 54 13.00 -7.72 -11.06
C GLY A 54 13.67 -6.42 -11.53
N GLU A 55 13.22 -5.84 -12.64
CA GLU A 55 13.82 -4.62 -13.19
C GLU A 55 13.51 -3.38 -12.34
N LYS A 56 14.53 -2.54 -12.15
CA LYS A 56 14.43 -1.28 -11.38
C LYS A 56 14.02 -0.13 -12.29
N GLY A 57 12.97 0.57 -11.91
CA GLY A 57 12.55 1.84 -12.49
C GLY A 57 12.86 3.03 -11.58
N LYS A 58 12.32 4.19 -11.95
CA LYS A 58 12.44 5.42 -11.17
C LYS A 58 11.11 5.88 -10.57
N GLU A 59 9.99 5.61 -11.23
CA GLU A 59 8.64 5.77 -10.66
C GLU A 59 8.35 4.66 -9.63
N PRO A 60 7.64 4.93 -8.52
CA PRO A 60 6.87 6.16 -8.23
C PRO A 60 7.55 7.15 -7.24
N LEU A 61 8.84 7.02 -6.94
CA LEU A 61 9.52 7.82 -5.90
C LEU A 61 10.31 9.01 -6.45
N ARG A 62 10.02 9.40 -7.69
CA ARG A 62 10.86 10.33 -8.44
C ARG A 62 10.41 11.77 -8.32
#